data_AF-A0A938A2Q6-F1
#
_entry.id   AF-A0A938A2Q6-F1
#
_cell.length_a   1.000
_cell.length_b   1.000
_cell.length_c   1.000
_cell.angle_alpha   90.00
_cell.angle_beta   90.00
_cell.angle_gamma   90.00
#
_symmetry.space_group_name_H-M   'P 1'
#
loop_
_entity.id
_entity.type
_entity.pdbx_description
1 polymer ?
#
loop_
_entity_poly.entity_id
_entity_poly.type
_entity_poly.pdbx_seq_one_letter_code
_entity_poly.pdbx_strand_id
1 'polypeptide(L)'
;MDNLLRMQDVRSRRRVITFDRRELRQLLALYSARVVTGEWRDYAIDFRPGMALFSIFRHTAEQPLFAIAKFAGARWTVHAGPRRLAQGDDLGEVLSIFDRKLRVF
;
A
#
# COMPACT_ATOMS: atom_id res chain seq x y z
N MET A 1 10.05 -39.85 25.61
CA MET A 1 9.10 -39.47 24.55
C MET A 1 9.05 -37.96 24.55
N ASP A 2 10.11 -37.32 24.07
CA ASP A 2 10.24 -35.86 24.16
C ASP A 2 10.05 -35.27 22.78
N ASN A 3 8.83 -34.79 22.56
CA ASN A 3 8.48 -34.00 21.41
C ASN A 3 9.21 -32.66 21.54
N LEU A 4 10.47 -32.64 21.12
CA LEU A 4 11.28 -31.45 20.89
C LEU A 4 10.51 -30.57 19.91
N LEU A 5 9.73 -29.64 20.45
CA LEU A 5 9.13 -28.55 19.71
C LEU A 5 10.26 -27.83 18.99
N ARG A 6 10.42 -28.16 17.72
CA ARG A 6 11.37 -27.57 16.79
C ARG A 6 10.97 -26.10 16.64
N MET A 7 11.48 -25.26 17.54
CA MET A 7 11.36 -23.79 17.50
C MET A 7 11.90 -23.16 16.20
N GLN A 8 12.43 -24.00 15.30
CA GLN A 8 12.94 -23.68 13.97
C GLN A 8 11.78 -23.50 12.96
N ASP A 9 10.60 -24.09 13.19
CA ASP A 9 9.47 -24.04 12.25
C ASP A 9 8.51 -22.84 12.48
N VAL A 10 8.69 -22.09 13.57
CA VAL A 10 7.85 -20.90 13.85
C VAL A 10 8.23 -19.70 12.98
N ARG A 11 9.48 -19.65 12.48
CA ARG A 11 9.99 -18.50 11.69
C ARG A 11 9.57 -18.53 10.22
N SER A 12 9.08 -19.66 9.70
CA SER A 12 8.76 -19.82 8.28
C SER A 12 7.31 -19.47 7.91
N ARG A 13 6.42 -19.16 8.86
CA ARG A 13 4.97 -19.14 8.59
C ARG A 13 4.28 -17.79 8.43
N ARG A 14 4.95 -16.65 8.61
CA ARG A 14 4.42 -15.32 8.22
C ARG A 14 5.57 -14.37 7.91
N ARG A 15 6.13 -14.43 6.70
CA ARG A 15 7.03 -13.35 6.25
C ARG A 15 6.20 -12.07 6.19
N VAL A 16 6.48 -11.13 7.09
CA VAL A 16 5.81 -9.82 7.11
C VAL A 16 6.14 -9.14 5.79
N ILE A 17 5.10 -8.77 5.05
CA ILE A 17 5.26 -7.99 3.83
C ILE A 17 5.44 -6.54 4.25
N THR A 18 6.49 -5.91 3.75
CA THR A 18 6.80 -4.52 4.04
C THR A 18 7.13 -3.78 2.74
N PHE A 19 7.12 -2.45 2.84
CA PHE A 19 7.62 -1.59 1.79
C PHE A 19 9.13 -1.41 1.90
N ASP A 20 9.84 -1.48 0.79
CA ASP A 20 11.26 -1.11 0.74
C ASP A 20 11.44 0.41 0.66
N ARG A 21 12.69 0.87 0.75
CA ARG A 21 13.02 2.31 0.73
C ARG A 21 12.67 3.01 -0.58
N ARG A 22 12.71 2.32 -1.73
CA ARG A 22 12.34 2.88 -3.03
C ARG A 22 10.82 3.00 -3.13
N GLU A 23 10.10 1.97 -2.70
CA GLU A 23 8.63 1.94 -2.67
C GLU A 23 8.07 3.02 -1.74
N LEU A 24 8.59 3.15 -0.52
CA LEU A 24 8.19 4.21 0.42
C LEU A 24 8.44 5.60 -0.15
N ARG A 25 9.58 5.81 -0.83
CA ARG A 25 9.87 7.09 -1.47
C ARG A 25 8.84 7.44 -2.55
N GLN A 26 8.42 6.47 -3.36
CA GLN A 26 7.39 6.69 -4.39
C GLN A 26 6.02 7.00 -3.79
N LEU A 27 5.60 6.23 -2.78
CA LEU A 27 4.33 6.45 -2.07
C LEU A 27 4.29 7.83 -1.40
N LEU A 28 5.36 8.19 -0.69
CA LEU A 28 5.45 9.48 -0.01
C LEU A 28 5.58 10.66 -0.99
N ALA A 29 6.28 10.49 -2.12
CA ALA A 29 6.36 11.53 -3.15
C ALA A 29 4.98 11.83 -3.76
N LEU A 30 4.22 10.78 -4.10
CA LEU A 30 2.84 10.93 -4.58
C LEU A 30 1.97 11.62 -3.52
N TYR A 31 2.10 11.20 -2.25
CA TYR A 31 1.38 11.81 -1.14
C TYR A 31 1.69 13.31 -1.01
N SER A 32 2.97 13.68 -0.94
CA SER A 32 3.39 15.07 -0.81
C SER A 32 2.86 15.95 -1.94
N ALA A 33 2.88 15.47 -3.19
CA ALA A 33 2.34 16.22 -4.31
C ALA A 33 0.84 16.54 -4.16
N ARG A 34 0.06 15.62 -3.57
CA ARG A 34 -1.39 15.76 -3.37
C ARG A 34 -1.76 16.53 -2.10
N VAL A 35 -0.87 16.55 -1.11
CA VAL A 35 -1.00 17.45 0.04
C VAL A 35 -0.86 18.90 -0.40
N VAL A 36 0.07 19.20 -1.31
CA VAL A 36 0.26 20.57 -1.84
C VAL A 36 -0.99 21.06 -2.57
N THR A 37 -1.74 20.20 -3.26
CA THR A 37 -3.02 20.56 -3.88
C THR A 37 -4.20 20.59 -2.90
N GLY A 38 -3.98 20.24 -1.63
CA GLY A 38 -5.01 20.15 -0.60
C GLY A 38 -5.96 18.96 -0.75
N GLU A 39 -5.69 18.04 -1.69
CA GLU A 39 -6.51 16.87 -1.95
C GLU A 39 -6.39 15.85 -0.80
N TRP A 40 -5.17 15.64 -0.28
CA TRP A 40 -4.88 14.65 0.76
C TRP A 40 -4.36 15.34 2.02
N ARG A 41 -4.62 14.74 3.20
CA ARG A 41 -4.29 15.37 4.49
C ARG A 41 -3.54 14.47 5.45
N ASP A 42 -3.76 13.18 5.38
CA ASP A 42 -3.13 12.21 6.28
C ASP A 42 -2.89 10.87 5.57
N TYR A 43 -2.01 10.05 6.14
CA TYR A 43 -1.76 8.70 5.69
C TYR A 43 -1.49 7.75 6.86
N ALA A 44 -1.73 6.46 6.65
CA ALA A 44 -1.36 5.41 7.59
C ALA A 44 -0.62 4.29 6.86
N ILE A 45 0.32 3.65 7.56
CA ILE A 45 1.04 2.48 7.09
C ILE A 45 0.75 1.32 8.03
N ASP A 46 0.14 0.26 7.49
CA ASP A 46 -0.22 -0.93 8.25
C ASP A 46 0.48 -2.16 7.69
N PHE A 47 0.98 -3.02 8.58
CA PHE A 47 1.51 -4.33 8.22
C PHE A 47 0.56 -5.41 8.72
N ARG A 48 0.03 -6.20 7.80
CA ARG A 48 -0.94 -7.27 8.08
C ARG A 48 -0.36 -8.61 7.62
N PRO A 49 -0.86 -9.75 8.12
CA PRO A 49 -0.45 -11.05 7.61
C PRO A 49 -0.67 -11.13 6.10
N GLY A 50 0.42 -11.22 5.34
CA GLY A 50 0.40 -11.35 3.88
C GLY A 50 0.31 -10.05 3.07
N MET A 51 0.25 -8.87 3.70
CA MET A 51 0.24 -7.60 2.97
C MET A 51 0.76 -6.39 3.77
N ALA A 52 1.27 -5.40 3.05
CA ALA A 52 1.52 -4.04 3.55
C ALA A 52 0.49 -3.09 2.93
N LEU A 53 0.01 -2.11 3.70
CA LEU A 53 -1.00 -1.15 3.27
C LEU A 53 -0.49 0.27 3.47
N PHE A 54 -0.69 1.12 2.45
CA PHE A 54 -0.54 2.56 2.52
C PHE A 54 -1.92 3.18 2.30
N SER A 55 -2.53 3.67 3.39
CA SER A 55 -3.87 4.26 3.39
C SER A 55 -3.75 5.78 3.33
N ILE A 56 -4.58 6.42 2.51
CA ILE A 56 -4.58 7.86 2.27
C ILE A 56 -5.93 8.44 2.69
N PHE A 57 -5.91 9.54 3.44
CA PHE A 57 -7.12 10.15 3.99
C PHE A 57 -7.27 11.61 3.56
N ARG A 58 -8.53 12.01 3.35
CA ARG A 58 -8.93 13.40 3.12
C ARG A 58 -9.32 14.11 4.43
N HIS A 59 -9.88 13.38 5.38
CA HIS A 59 -10.28 13.87 6.71
C HIS A 59 -9.94 12.83 7.79
N THR A 60 -9.58 13.28 8.99
CA THR A 60 -9.00 12.49 10.09
C THR A 60 -9.96 11.50 10.79
N ALA A 61 -11.11 11.16 10.20
CA ALA A 61 -12.07 10.21 10.78
C ALA A 61 -12.91 9.45 9.74
N GLU A 62 -12.56 9.56 8.45
CA GLU A 62 -13.30 8.91 7.36
C GLU A 62 -12.62 7.60 6.93
N GLN A 63 -13.34 6.80 6.14
CA GLN A 63 -12.73 5.70 5.40
C GLN A 63 -11.60 6.24 4.51
N PRO A 64 -10.52 5.48 4.32
CA PRO A 64 -9.43 5.91 3.46
C PRO A 64 -9.96 6.22 2.05
N LEU A 65 -9.59 7.39 1.54
CA LEU A 65 -9.91 7.82 0.18
C LEU A 65 -9.30 6.85 -0.83
N PHE A 66 -8.04 6.48 -0.57
CA PHE A 66 -7.34 5.45 -1.33
C PHE A 66 -6.58 4.52 -0.41
N ALA A 67 -6.42 3.27 -0.84
CA ALA A 67 -5.57 2.31 -0.18
C ALA A 67 -4.71 1.56 -1.21
N ILE A 68 -3.40 1.62 -1.02
CA ILE A 68 -2.41 0.99 -1.88
C ILE A 68 -1.82 -0.20 -1.12
N ALA A 69 -2.06 -1.42 -1.62
CA ALA A 69 -1.66 -2.65 -0.94
C ALA A 69 -0.56 -3.37 -1.72
N LYS A 70 0.44 -3.89 -1.01
CA LYS A 70 1.46 -4.81 -1.51
C LYS A 70 1.23 -6.18 -0.92
N PHE A 71 1.16 -7.20 -1.76
CA PHE A 71 0.99 -8.60 -1.36
C PHE A 71 2.28 -9.40 -1.55
N ALA A 72 2.32 -10.61 -0.98
CA ALA A 72 3.35 -11.58 -1.29
C ALA A 72 3.40 -11.86 -2.82
N GLY A 73 4.60 -11.98 -3.37
CA GLY A 73 4.79 -12.13 -4.83
C GLY A 73 4.81 -10.81 -5.61
N ALA A 74 5.06 -9.67 -4.95
CA ALA A 74 5.19 -8.35 -5.56
C ALA A 74 3.94 -7.83 -6.31
N ARG A 75 2.77 -8.36 -5.98
CA ARG A 75 1.50 -7.89 -6.54
C ARG A 75 0.99 -6.67 -5.78
N TRP A 76 0.53 -5.68 -6.52
CA TRP A 76 0.01 -4.43 -6.01
C TRP A 76 -1.46 -4.24 -6.35
N THR A 77 -2.22 -3.60 -5.47
CA THR A 77 -3.57 -3.13 -5.78
C THR A 77 -3.77 -1.70 -5.28
N VAL A 78 -4.65 -0.98 -5.96
CA VAL A 78 -5.15 0.33 -5.49
C VAL A 78 -6.65 0.28 -5.38
N HIS A 79 -7.17 0.76 -4.25
CA HIS A 79 -8.59 0.78 -3.93
C HIS A 79 -9.06 2.19 -3.62
N ALA A 80 -10.32 2.48 -3.92
CA ALA A 80 -11.08 3.62 -3.41
C ALA A 80 -12.34 3.09 -2.72
N GLY A 81 -12.32 3.06 -1.39
CA GLY A 81 -13.29 2.30 -0.60
C GLY A 81 -13.38 0.83 -1.07
N PRO A 82 -14.59 0.30 -1.39
CA PRO A 82 -14.74 -1.09 -1.84
C PRO A 82 -14.29 -1.34 -3.28
N ARG A 83 -14.10 -0.28 -4.09
CA ARG A 83 -13.79 -0.42 -5.52
C ARG A 83 -12.28 -0.57 -5.73
N ARG A 84 -11.87 -1.62 -6.45
CA ARG A 84 -10.49 -1.74 -6.97
C ARG A 84 -10.33 -0.86 -8.22
N LEU A 85 -9.32 0.01 -8.22
CA LEU A 85 -9.00 0.91 -9.32
C LEU A 85 -7.90 0.36 -10.22
N ALA A 86 -6.88 -0.28 -9.62
CA ALA A 86 -5.75 -0.85 -10.35
C ALA A 86 -5.19 -2.10 -9.66
N GLN A 87 -4.48 -2.89 -10.45
CA GLN A 87 -3.66 -4.00 -10.00
C GLN A 87 -2.53 -4.24 -11.00
N GLY A 88 -1.34 -4.57 -10.50
CA GLY A 88 -0.17 -4.89 -11.32
C GLY A 88 0.91 -5.54 -10.48
N ASP A 89 2.03 -5.87 -11.11
CA ASP A 89 3.20 -6.45 -10.43
C ASP A 89 4.31 -5.41 -10.20
N ASP A 90 4.07 -4.15 -10.62
CA ASP A 90 4.92 -3.00 -10.38
C ASP A 90 4.15 -1.87 -9.68
N LEU A 91 4.83 -1.18 -8.76
CA LEU A 91 4.24 -0.06 -8.02
C LEU A 91 3.99 1.14 -8.95
N GLY A 92 4.94 1.49 -9.83
CA GLY A 92 4.81 2.64 -10.72
C GLY A 92 3.62 2.49 -11.67
N GLU A 93 3.41 1.29 -12.21
CA GLU A 93 2.23 0.99 -13.05
C GLU A 93 0.92 1.27 -12.32
N VAL A 94 0.75 0.78 -11.09
CA VAL A 94 -0.50 0.98 -10.35
C VAL A 94 -0.68 2.41 -9.86
N LEU A 95 0.40 3.17 -9.63
CA LEU A 95 0.34 4.57 -9.24
C LEU A 95 -0.02 5.50 -10.41
N SER A 96 0.20 5.08 -11.66
CA SER A 96 -0.10 5.89 -12.86
C SER A 96 -1.56 6.33 -12.98
N ILE A 97 -2.48 5.66 -12.28
CA ILE A 97 -3.88 6.06 -12.21
C ILE A 97 -4.08 7.45 -11.60
N PHE A 98 -3.16 7.88 -10.73
CA PHE A 98 -3.22 9.17 -10.06
C PHE A 98 -2.70 10.30 -10.98
N ASP A 99 -1.84 9.99 -11.94
CA ASP A 99 -1.24 10.98 -12.84
C ASP A 99 -2.24 11.56 -13.86
N ARG A 100 -3.49 11.05 -13.91
CA ARG A 100 -4.53 11.57 -14.81
C ARG A 100 -5.10 12.92 -14.38
N LYS A 101 -4.38 13.98 -14.71
CA LYS A 101 -4.95 15.20 -15.32
C LYS A 101 -4.01 15.68 -16.43
N LEU A 102 -4.46 15.51 -17.69
CA LEU A 102 -4.40 16.48 -18.80
C LEU A 102 -4.65 15.75 -20.15
N ARG A 103 -5.92 15.51 -20.46
CA ARG A 103 -6.40 15.73 -21.84
C ARG A 103 -7.60 16.64 -21.73
N VAL A 104 -7.31 17.94 -21.78
CA VAL A 104 -8.27 18.94 -22.20
C VAL A 104 -8.51 18.64 -23.68
N PHE A 105 -9.74 18.27 -24.04
CA PHE A 105 -10.23 18.38 -25.41
C PHE A 105 -11.02 19.68 -25.49
#